data_AF-A0A9P4PPK3-F1
#
_entry.id   AF-A0A9P4PPK3-F1
#
_cell.length_a   1.000
_cell.length_b   1.000
_cell.length_c   1.000
_cell.angle_alpha   90.00
_cell.angle_beta   90.00
_cell.angle_gamma   90.00
#
_symmetry.space_group_name_H-M   'P 1'
#
loop_
_entity.id
_entity.type
_entity.pdbx_description
1 polymer ?
#
loop_
_entity_poly.entity_id
_entity_poly.type
_entity_poly.pdbx_seq_one_letter_code
_entity_poly.pdbx_strand_id
1 'polypeptide(L)'
;MRLLRAHNDGTFSLVEFYSKPPPYAILSHTWGHDNEEVLLKDIINKTGTSKPGYTKLRFCAEQAAKDGIEHIWVDTCCIDKTSSAELSEAINSMFRWYQNSEKCYVYLADVYISEYNADIRCFQKSWWFTRGWTLQELLAPTCVEFFTADAQLIGDRDTLSSAIIKATGIPDDALRGYPLYLFTITERLSWTMHRSTKREEDSAYSLLGIFDVHMPLIYGEGSDRAFSRVLHEAVVYENRQHGKFFRILRKAIPPRGMHGLYAGRRRLRIISSFWTLLITAIYMLARANGKGHKVIDVLNIFSDIEVVDVGRFFLCILINLNLITVMRPSNRDEYIFYQQDTALLQALPGYYYEWFIFILFFDVKLPLQLPGDKEISGGTI
;
A
#
# COMPACT_ATOMS: atom_id res chain seq x y z
N MET A 1 -14.75 -20.37 -2.26
CA MET A 1 -15.66 -19.26 -1.90
C MET A 1 -17.03 -19.83 -1.58
N ARG A 2 -17.69 -19.34 -0.53
CA ARG A 2 -19.09 -19.69 -0.21
C ARG A 2 -20.02 -18.54 -0.56
N LEU A 3 -21.19 -18.86 -1.11
CA LEU A 3 -22.26 -17.92 -1.42
C LEU A 3 -23.53 -18.31 -0.66
N LEU A 4 -24.40 -17.33 -0.43
CA LEU A 4 -25.75 -17.57 0.06
C LEU A 4 -26.73 -17.64 -1.11
N ARG A 5 -27.66 -18.59 -1.04
CA ARG A 5 -28.87 -18.62 -1.87
C ARG A 5 -30.08 -18.36 -0.96
N ALA A 6 -30.90 -17.39 -1.33
CA ALA A 6 -32.15 -17.10 -0.64
C ALA A 6 -33.25 -18.07 -1.09
N HIS A 7 -34.12 -18.44 -0.17
CA HIS A 7 -35.29 -19.27 -0.43
C HIS A 7 -36.59 -18.47 -0.29
N ASN A 8 -37.68 -18.99 -0.87
CA ASN A 8 -38.99 -18.34 -0.85
C ASN A 8 -39.57 -18.15 0.57
N ASP A 9 -39.09 -18.93 1.55
CA ASP A 9 -39.47 -18.82 2.96
C ASP A 9 -38.65 -17.76 3.73
N GLY A 10 -37.78 -17.02 3.03
CA GLY A 10 -36.92 -15.99 3.61
C GLY A 10 -35.69 -16.55 4.33
N THR A 11 -35.44 -17.85 4.25
CA THR A 11 -34.22 -18.49 4.79
C THR A 11 -33.08 -18.50 3.77
N PHE A 12 -31.87 -18.79 4.24
CA PHE A 12 -30.67 -18.86 3.42
C PHE A 12 -30.01 -20.23 3.52
N SER A 13 -29.46 -20.70 2.40
CA SER A 13 -28.54 -21.83 2.35
C SER A 13 -27.15 -21.40 1.86
N LEU A 14 -26.13 -22.12 2.30
CA LEU A 14 -24.75 -21.92 1.85
C LEU A 14 -24.44 -22.88 0.69
N VAL A 15 -23.81 -22.34 -0.35
CA VAL A 15 -23.32 -23.12 -1.49
C VAL A 15 -21.84 -22.82 -1.67
N GLU A 16 -21.02 -23.87 -1.73
CA GLU A 16 -19.57 -23.74 -1.88
C GLU A 16 -19.13 -23.92 -3.33
N PHE A 17 -18.23 -23.05 -3.77
CA PHE A 17 -17.64 -23.06 -5.10
C PHE A 17 -16.11 -23.04 -4.99
N TYR A 18 -15.46 -24.08 -5.54
CA TYR A 18 -14.00 -24.20 -5.58
C TYR A 18 -13.38 -23.49 -6.79
N SER A 19 -14.13 -23.36 -7.89
CA SER A 19 -13.68 -22.65 -9.09
C SER A 19 -14.86 -22.10 -9.87
N LYS A 20 -14.74 -20.85 -10.36
CA LYS A 20 -15.75 -20.16 -11.18
C LYS A 20 -17.15 -20.13 -10.51
N PRO A 21 -17.36 -19.27 -9.49
CA PRO A 21 -18.70 -19.08 -8.95
C PRO A 21 -19.67 -18.59 -10.04
N PRO A 22 -20.97 -18.87 -9.91
CA PRO A 22 -22.00 -18.25 -10.75
C PRO A 22 -22.03 -16.73 -10.52
N PRO A 23 -22.74 -15.94 -11.35
CA PRO A 23 -22.98 -14.53 -11.04
C PRO A 23 -23.54 -14.35 -9.62
N TYR A 24 -22.99 -13.39 -8.89
CA TYR A 24 -23.41 -13.09 -7.52
C TYR A 24 -23.37 -11.59 -7.26
N ALA A 25 -24.25 -11.14 -6.36
CA ALA A 25 -24.18 -9.82 -5.79
C ALA A 25 -23.38 -9.87 -4.48
N ILE A 26 -22.79 -8.75 -4.09
CA ILE A 26 -21.98 -8.65 -2.89
C ILE A 26 -22.50 -7.52 -2.00
N LEU A 27 -22.64 -7.78 -0.71
CA LEU A 27 -23.07 -6.77 0.26
C LEU A 27 -21.86 -6.08 0.86
N SER A 28 -21.80 -4.76 0.71
CA SER A 28 -20.91 -3.88 1.46
C SER A 28 -21.71 -3.15 2.53
N HIS A 29 -21.25 -3.22 3.77
CA HIS A 29 -21.98 -2.63 4.90
C HIS A 29 -21.06 -2.35 6.09
N THR A 30 -21.51 -1.48 6.99
CA THR A 30 -20.86 -1.33 8.30
C THR A 30 -21.36 -2.41 9.26
N TRP A 31 -20.44 -3.10 9.93
CA TRP A 31 -20.80 -4.06 10.97
C TRP A 31 -21.36 -3.31 12.18
N GLY A 32 -22.46 -3.83 12.74
CA GLY A 32 -22.98 -3.46 14.04
C GLY A 32 -22.19 -4.10 15.18
N HIS A 33 -22.83 -4.29 16.33
CA HIS A 33 -22.22 -5.03 17.43
C HIS A 33 -22.09 -6.53 17.08
N ASP A 34 -21.09 -7.22 17.66
CA ASP A 34 -20.79 -8.63 17.30
C ASP A 34 -21.97 -9.59 17.54
N ASN A 35 -22.85 -9.28 18.49
CA ASN A 35 -24.06 -10.03 18.80
C ASN A 35 -25.20 -9.74 17.81
N GLU A 36 -25.14 -8.64 17.06
CA GLU A 36 -26.13 -8.23 16.08
C GLU A 36 -25.87 -8.81 14.70
N GLU A 37 -24.60 -9.08 14.38
CA GLU A 37 -24.22 -9.62 13.07
C GLU A 37 -24.53 -11.12 12.95
N VAL A 38 -24.98 -11.51 11.75
CA VAL A 38 -25.25 -12.90 11.40
C VAL A 38 -23.93 -13.54 10.99
N LEU A 39 -23.50 -14.55 11.74
CA LEU A 39 -22.26 -15.26 11.48
C LEU A 39 -22.53 -16.55 10.69
N LEU A 40 -21.47 -17.14 10.14
CA LEU A 40 -21.55 -18.42 9.42
C LEU A 40 -22.31 -19.49 10.20
N LYS A 41 -21.97 -19.66 11.48
CA LYS A 41 -22.63 -20.63 12.38
C LYS A 41 -24.13 -20.37 12.53
N ASP A 42 -24.57 -19.12 12.42
CA ASP A 42 -25.98 -18.76 12.58
C ASP A 42 -26.80 -19.15 11.35
N ILE A 43 -26.19 -19.13 10.16
CA ILE A 43 -26.80 -19.66 8.93
C ILE A 43 -26.87 -21.18 8.99
N ILE A 44 -25.78 -21.85 9.38
CA ILE A 44 -25.72 -23.32 9.48
C ILE A 44 -26.76 -23.84 10.50
N ASN A 45 -26.82 -23.21 11.67
CA ASN A 45 -27.72 -23.63 12.75
C ASN A 45 -29.13 -23.03 12.64
N LYS A 46 -29.38 -22.18 11.64
CA LYS A 46 -30.64 -21.44 11.45
C LYS A 46 -31.05 -20.60 12.67
N THR A 47 -30.08 -20.04 13.39
CA THR A 47 -30.27 -19.19 14.58
C THR A 47 -30.15 -17.69 14.29
N GLY A 48 -29.86 -17.31 13.04
CA GLY A 48 -29.59 -15.92 12.65
C GLY A 48 -30.83 -15.04 12.45
N THR A 49 -32.02 -15.62 12.27
CA THR A 49 -33.24 -14.89 11.87
C THR A 49 -33.71 -13.83 12.86
N SER A 50 -33.38 -13.99 14.14
CA SER A 50 -33.72 -13.03 15.20
C SER A 50 -32.70 -11.90 15.36
N LYS A 51 -31.55 -11.97 14.67
CA LYS A 51 -30.50 -10.98 14.81
C LYS A 51 -30.77 -9.73 13.96
N PRO A 52 -30.49 -8.52 14.47
CA PRO A 52 -30.65 -7.27 13.70
C PRO A 52 -29.94 -7.28 12.33
N GLY A 53 -28.75 -7.88 12.23
CA GLY A 53 -27.99 -8.00 11.00
C GLY A 53 -28.71 -8.80 9.90
N TYR A 54 -29.69 -9.64 10.26
CA TYR A 54 -30.47 -10.42 9.28
C TYR A 54 -31.24 -9.53 8.31
N THR A 55 -31.61 -8.31 8.72
CA THR A 55 -32.24 -7.32 7.84
C THR A 55 -31.34 -6.95 6.65
N LYS A 56 -30.02 -6.83 6.87
CA LYS A 56 -29.06 -6.52 5.79
C LYS A 56 -28.95 -7.66 4.78
N LEU A 57 -29.02 -8.90 5.25
CA LEU A 57 -29.03 -10.11 4.40
C LEU A 57 -30.30 -10.17 3.55
N ARG A 58 -31.48 -9.96 4.16
CA ARG A 58 -32.76 -9.90 3.44
C ARG A 58 -32.75 -8.80 2.39
N PHE A 59 -32.32 -7.60 2.76
CA PHE A 59 -32.16 -6.48 1.82
C PHE A 59 -31.32 -6.89 0.61
N CYS A 60 -30.11 -7.43 0.84
CA CYS A 60 -29.20 -7.82 -0.24
C CYS A 60 -29.83 -8.89 -1.15
N ALA A 61 -30.50 -9.88 -0.57
CA ALA A 61 -31.18 -10.94 -1.32
C ALA A 61 -32.36 -10.44 -2.14
N GLU A 62 -33.20 -9.59 -1.54
CA GLU A 62 -34.36 -8.98 -2.19
C GLU A 62 -33.91 -8.08 -3.35
N GLN A 63 -32.84 -7.30 -3.17
CA GLN A 63 -32.28 -6.46 -4.22
C GLN A 63 -31.63 -7.31 -5.33
N ALA A 64 -30.83 -8.32 -4.98
CA ALA A 64 -30.25 -9.26 -5.93
C ALA A 64 -31.34 -9.96 -6.77
N ALA A 65 -32.44 -10.38 -6.15
CA ALA A 65 -33.56 -11.01 -6.83
C ALA A 65 -34.24 -10.06 -7.84
N LYS A 66 -34.40 -8.77 -7.52
CA LYS A 66 -34.91 -7.75 -8.46
C LYS A 66 -34.01 -7.61 -9.69
N ASP A 67 -32.70 -7.75 -9.50
CA ASP A 67 -31.69 -7.66 -10.55
C ASP A 67 -31.43 -9.02 -11.25
N GLY A 68 -32.20 -10.07 -10.92
CA GLY A 68 -32.07 -11.39 -11.53
C GLY A 68 -30.86 -12.21 -11.07
N ILE A 69 -30.26 -11.84 -9.93
CA ILE A 69 -29.07 -12.49 -9.37
C ILE A 69 -29.50 -13.41 -8.22
N GLU A 70 -29.19 -14.70 -8.36
CA GLU A 70 -29.65 -15.74 -7.41
C GLU A 70 -28.77 -15.87 -6.16
N HIS A 71 -27.49 -15.55 -6.28
CA HIS A 71 -26.51 -15.76 -5.22
C HIS A 71 -26.01 -14.44 -4.67
N ILE A 72 -25.83 -14.36 -3.35
CA ILE A 72 -25.21 -13.21 -2.70
C ILE A 72 -24.00 -13.62 -1.87
N TRP A 73 -23.06 -12.70 -1.69
CA TRP A 73 -21.93 -12.85 -0.78
C TRP A 73 -21.98 -11.79 0.31
N VAL A 74 -21.74 -12.22 1.54
CA VAL A 74 -21.65 -11.36 2.73
C VAL A 74 -20.53 -11.87 3.62
N ASP A 75 -19.52 -11.05 3.87
CA ASP A 75 -18.30 -11.39 4.60
C ASP A 75 -18.54 -11.97 6.01
N THR A 76 -19.59 -11.51 6.71
CA THR A 76 -19.93 -11.95 8.07
C THR A 76 -20.34 -13.42 8.15
N CYS A 77 -21.00 -13.94 7.11
CA CYS A 77 -21.55 -15.29 7.10
C CYS A 77 -21.10 -16.17 5.94
N CYS A 78 -20.37 -15.64 4.96
CA CYS A 78 -19.77 -16.41 3.87
C CYS A 78 -18.31 -16.81 4.14
N ILE A 79 -17.70 -16.33 5.23
CA ILE A 79 -16.34 -16.68 5.65
C ILE A 79 -16.39 -17.38 7.00
N ASP A 80 -15.67 -18.49 7.16
CA ASP A 80 -15.40 -19.07 8.47
C ASP A 80 -14.27 -18.30 9.16
N LYS A 81 -14.65 -17.35 10.00
CA LYS A 81 -13.71 -16.56 10.80
C LYS A 81 -13.04 -17.35 11.93
N THR A 82 -13.47 -18.60 12.18
CA THR A 82 -12.84 -19.49 13.18
C THR A 82 -11.68 -20.31 12.59
N SER A 83 -11.67 -20.49 11.26
CA SER A 83 -10.57 -21.11 10.52
C SER A 83 -9.56 -20.04 10.11
N SER A 84 -8.37 -20.05 10.71
CA SER A 84 -7.30 -19.11 10.35
C SER A 84 -6.84 -19.25 8.89
N ALA A 85 -6.83 -20.49 8.38
CA ALA A 85 -6.51 -20.79 6.99
C ALA A 85 -7.54 -20.16 6.04
N GLU A 86 -8.83 -20.35 6.32
CA GLU A 86 -9.89 -19.80 5.47
C GLU A 86 -9.96 -18.27 5.59
N LEU A 87 -9.84 -17.71 6.79
CA LEU A 87 -9.79 -16.26 6.98
C LEU A 87 -8.63 -15.63 6.20
N SER A 88 -7.46 -16.27 6.20
CA SER A 88 -6.30 -15.82 5.43
C SER A 88 -6.54 -15.89 3.92
N GLU A 89 -7.14 -16.98 3.43
CA GLU A 89 -7.53 -17.11 2.02
C GLU A 89 -8.53 -16.03 1.62
N ALA A 90 -9.54 -15.80 2.47
CA ALA A 90 -10.62 -14.87 2.23
C ALA A 90 -10.13 -13.43 2.13
N ILE A 91 -9.32 -12.97 3.08
CA ILE A 91 -8.77 -11.61 3.07
C ILE A 91 -7.85 -11.39 1.86
N ASN A 92 -7.02 -12.36 1.49
CA ASN A 92 -6.18 -12.27 0.28
C ASN A 92 -7.02 -12.30 -1.01
N SER A 93 -8.23 -12.86 -0.97
CA SER A 93 -9.11 -12.98 -2.14
C SER A 93 -10.18 -11.89 -2.22
N MET A 94 -10.38 -11.11 -1.15
CA MET A 94 -11.57 -10.28 -0.98
C MET A 94 -11.71 -9.23 -2.07
N PHE A 95 -10.62 -8.53 -2.40
CA PHE A 95 -10.61 -7.55 -3.49
C PHE A 95 -11.08 -8.18 -4.80
N ARG A 96 -10.57 -9.38 -5.12
CA ARG A 96 -10.96 -10.12 -6.31
C ARG A 96 -12.42 -10.58 -6.25
N TRP A 97 -12.94 -10.92 -5.07
CA TRP A 97 -14.36 -11.26 -4.92
C TRP A 97 -15.27 -10.04 -5.10
N TYR A 98 -14.88 -8.87 -4.63
CA TYR A 98 -15.59 -7.62 -4.95
C TYR A 98 -15.50 -7.29 -6.44
N GLN A 99 -14.32 -7.42 -7.04
CA GLN A 99 -14.09 -7.14 -8.46
C GLN A 99 -14.92 -8.04 -9.40
N ASN A 100 -15.12 -9.32 -9.05
CA ASN A 100 -15.87 -10.27 -9.87
C ASN A 100 -17.35 -10.36 -9.50
N SER A 101 -17.83 -9.53 -8.57
CA SER A 101 -19.27 -9.44 -8.29
C SER A 101 -19.99 -8.74 -9.46
N GLU A 102 -21.22 -9.16 -9.72
CA GLU A 102 -22.06 -8.52 -10.75
C GLU A 102 -22.54 -7.14 -10.27
N LYS A 103 -22.89 -7.06 -8.98
CA LYS A 103 -23.36 -5.86 -8.29
C LYS A 103 -22.80 -5.82 -6.87
N CYS A 104 -22.30 -4.66 -6.45
CA CYS A 104 -22.01 -4.36 -5.06
C CYS A 104 -23.11 -3.45 -4.50
N TYR A 105 -23.91 -3.97 -3.57
CA TYR A 105 -24.92 -3.19 -2.88
C TYR A 105 -24.31 -2.65 -1.58
N VAL A 106 -24.21 -1.32 -1.49
CA VAL A 106 -23.74 -0.61 -0.30
C VAL A 106 -24.95 -0.25 0.54
N TYR A 107 -25.07 -0.85 1.73
CA TYR A 107 -26.14 -0.56 2.69
C TYR A 107 -25.66 0.44 3.74
N LEU A 108 -26.18 1.66 3.68
CA LEU A 108 -25.83 2.76 4.58
C LEU A 108 -26.80 2.83 5.77
N ALA A 109 -26.48 2.11 6.84
CA ALA A 109 -27.33 2.00 8.03
C ALA A 109 -27.55 3.34 8.78
N ASP A 110 -26.76 4.37 8.48
CA ASP A 110 -26.79 5.69 9.12
C ASP A 110 -27.34 6.80 8.21
N VAL A 111 -27.83 6.45 7.01
CA VAL A 111 -28.42 7.40 6.06
C VAL A 111 -29.90 7.08 5.88
N TYR A 112 -30.74 8.09 6.08
CA TYR A 112 -32.20 8.00 5.91
C TYR A 112 -32.67 9.05 4.89
N ILE A 113 -33.70 8.72 4.10
CA ILE A 113 -34.36 9.72 3.27
C ILE A 113 -35.15 10.68 4.16
N SER A 114 -34.82 11.97 4.11
CA SER A 114 -35.72 13.03 4.57
C SER A 114 -36.66 13.44 3.42
N GLU A 115 -37.81 14.05 3.72
CA GLU A 115 -38.79 14.53 2.71
C GLU A 115 -38.19 15.44 1.62
N TYR A 116 -36.94 15.91 1.77
CA TYR A 116 -36.20 16.79 0.85
C TYR A 116 -35.12 16.08 0.01
N ASN A 117 -35.30 14.78 -0.29
CA ASN A 117 -34.28 13.82 -0.76
C ASN A 117 -33.32 13.43 0.37
N ALA A 118 -32.64 12.28 0.23
CA ALA A 118 -31.49 11.97 1.07
C ALA A 118 -30.52 13.15 0.95
N ASP A 119 -30.34 13.91 2.05
CA ASP A 119 -29.42 15.03 2.03
C ASP A 119 -28.06 14.48 1.61
N ILE A 120 -27.56 14.90 0.44
CA ILE A 120 -26.26 14.45 -0.08
C ILE A 120 -25.14 14.65 0.96
N ARG A 121 -25.34 15.58 1.91
CA ARG A 121 -24.47 15.77 3.07
C ARG A 121 -24.51 14.61 4.06
N CYS A 122 -25.66 13.99 4.30
CA CYS A 122 -25.78 12.78 5.12
C CYS A 122 -25.05 11.61 4.46
N PHE A 123 -25.21 11.43 3.15
CA PHE A 123 -24.43 10.46 2.37
C PHE A 123 -22.92 10.69 2.54
N GLN A 124 -22.45 11.91 2.31
CA GLN A 124 -21.02 12.26 2.44
C GLN A 124 -20.43 12.03 3.83
N LYS A 125 -21.27 12.12 4.87
CA LYS A 125 -20.88 11.92 6.27
C LYS A 125 -21.09 10.50 6.76
N SER A 126 -21.54 9.58 5.89
CA SER A 126 -21.81 8.21 6.30
C SER A 126 -20.57 7.56 6.92
N TRP A 127 -20.77 6.83 8.02
CA TRP A 127 -19.75 6.01 8.67
C TRP A 127 -19.17 4.96 7.73
N TRP A 128 -19.86 4.59 6.66
CA TRP A 128 -19.33 3.69 5.66
C TRP A 128 -18.03 4.20 5.05
N PHE A 129 -17.89 5.51 4.80
CA PHE A 129 -16.67 6.11 4.25
C PHE A 129 -15.50 6.13 5.24
N THR A 130 -15.74 5.91 6.53
CA THR A 130 -14.72 5.93 7.58
C THR A 130 -14.22 4.53 7.96
N ARG A 131 -14.67 3.48 7.28
CA ARG A 131 -14.20 2.10 7.51
C ARG A 131 -13.03 1.78 6.58
N GLY A 132 -12.02 1.07 7.09
CA GLY A 132 -10.85 0.67 6.30
C GLY A 132 -11.20 -0.24 5.13
N TRP A 133 -11.94 -1.31 5.42
CA TRP A 133 -12.32 -2.32 4.42
C TRP A 133 -13.17 -1.75 3.28
N THR A 134 -14.05 -0.77 3.53
CA THR A 134 -14.93 -0.20 2.48
C THR A 134 -14.18 0.51 1.36
N LEU A 135 -12.88 0.79 1.51
CA LEU A 135 -12.04 1.33 0.43
C LEU A 135 -11.97 0.37 -0.76
N GLN A 136 -11.68 -0.92 -0.52
CA GLN A 136 -11.65 -1.89 -1.60
C GLN A 136 -13.06 -2.24 -2.09
N GLU A 137 -14.07 -2.17 -1.22
CA GLU A 137 -15.47 -2.42 -1.58
C GLU A 137 -16.02 -1.31 -2.50
N LEU A 138 -15.46 -0.10 -2.42
CA LEU A 138 -15.72 1.01 -3.33
C LEU A 138 -15.02 0.87 -4.67
N LEU A 139 -13.74 0.47 -4.64
CA LEU A 139 -12.84 0.55 -5.80
C LEU A 139 -12.80 -0.73 -6.65
N ALA A 140 -12.97 -1.89 -6.03
CA ALA A 140 -12.82 -3.16 -6.72
C ALA A 140 -14.00 -3.49 -7.65
N PRO A 141 -15.28 -3.36 -7.24
CA PRO A 141 -16.41 -3.72 -8.10
C PRO A 141 -16.54 -2.80 -9.32
N THR A 142 -17.06 -3.36 -10.40
CA THR A 142 -17.42 -2.61 -11.61
C THR A 142 -18.70 -1.79 -11.41
N CYS A 143 -19.68 -2.33 -10.67
CA CYS A 143 -20.95 -1.67 -10.36
C CYS A 143 -21.17 -1.59 -8.85
N VAL A 144 -21.34 -0.36 -8.33
CA VAL A 144 -21.59 -0.08 -6.91
C VAL A 144 -22.81 0.81 -6.79
N GLU A 145 -23.81 0.34 -6.05
CA GLU A 145 -25.08 1.04 -5.83
C GLU A 145 -25.29 1.29 -4.33
N PHE A 146 -25.70 2.50 -3.99
CA PHE A 146 -25.80 2.96 -2.61
C PHE A 146 -27.27 3.02 -2.18
N PHE A 147 -27.56 2.42 -1.03
CA PHE A 147 -28.89 2.34 -0.47
C PHE A 147 -28.91 2.90 0.94
N THR A 148 -30.02 3.50 1.31
CA THR A 148 -30.30 3.99 2.66
C THR A 148 -30.63 2.86 3.63
N ALA A 149 -30.76 3.19 4.91
CA ALA A 149 -31.17 2.28 5.97
C ALA A 149 -32.61 1.76 5.81
N ASP A 150 -33.44 2.42 5.00
CA ASP A 150 -34.79 2.01 4.60
C ASP A 150 -34.85 1.34 3.21
N ALA A 151 -33.69 0.85 2.73
CA ALA A 151 -33.55 0.10 1.47
C ALA A 151 -33.95 0.89 0.21
N GLN A 152 -33.85 2.22 0.25
CA GLN A 152 -34.10 3.07 -0.90
C GLN A 152 -32.80 3.36 -1.65
N LEU A 153 -32.85 3.31 -2.99
CA LEU A 153 -31.70 3.64 -3.84
C LEU A 153 -31.41 5.14 -3.78
N ILE A 154 -30.15 5.48 -3.49
CA ILE A 154 -29.63 6.86 -3.54
C ILE A 154 -29.07 7.15 -4.92
N GLY A 155 -28.32 6.19 -5.48
CA GLY A 155 -27.62 6.30 -6.75
C GLY A 155 -26.48 5.30 -6.84
N ASP A 156 -25.75 5.33 -7.94
CA ASP A 156 -24.55 4.52 -8.19
C ASP A 156 -23.27 5.34 -8.02
N ARG A 157 -22.10 4.68 -8.09
CA ARG A 157 -20.79 5.33 -7.98
C ARG A 157 -20.57 6.45 -9.00
N ASP A 158 -21.13 6.33 -10.20
CA ASP A 158 -20.91 7.29 -11.29
C ASP A 158 -21.77 8.55 -11.06
N THR A 159 -23.05 8.37 -10.77
CA THR A 159 -24.01 9.45 -10.45
C THR A 159 -23.64 10.17 -9.15
N LEU A 160 -23.01 9.47 -8.20
CA LEU A 160 -22.57 10.03 -6.91
C LEU A 160 -21.09 10.41 -6.86
N SER A 161 -20.34 10.35 -7.99
CA SER A 161 -18.87 10.55 -8.01
C SER A 161 -18.45 11.83 -7.29
N SER A 162 -19.09 12.98 -7.59
CA SER A 162 -18.76 14.26 -6.93
C SER A 162 -18.90 14.22 -5.41
N ALA A 163 -19.89 13.48 -4.89
CA ALA A 163 -20.09 13.34 -3.46
C ALA A 163 -19.06 12.39 -2.83
N ILE A 164 -18.73 11.30 -3.52
CA ILE A 164 -17.72 10.32 -3.09
C ILE A 164 -16.32 10.94 -3.04
N ILE A 165 -15.94 11.72 -4.07
CA ILE A 165 -14.65 12.44 -4.11
C ILE A 165 -14.54 13.38 -2.92
N LYS A 166 -15.60 14.15 -2.61
CA LYS A 166 -15.61 15.05 -1.45
C LYS A 166 -15.52 14.31 -0.11
N ALA A 167 -16.13 13.14 0.01
CA ALA A 167 -16.11 12.34 1.23
C ALA A 167 -14.77 11.63 1.46
N THR A 168 -14.05 11.27 0.39
CA THR A 168 -12.91 10.33 0.47
C THR A 168 -11.57 10.89 0.01
N GLY A 169 -11.56 11.93 -0.82
CA GLY A 169 -10.36 12.43 -1.48
C GLY A 169 -9.83 11.53 -2.61
N ILE A 170 -10.55 10.46 -2.96
CA ILE A 170 -10.17 9.55 -4.05
C ILE A 170 -10.40 10.26 -5.39
N PRO A 171 -9.44 10.22 -6.33
CA PRO A 171 -9.58 10.86 -7.63
C PRO A 171 -10.65 10.17 -8.49
N ASP A 172 -11.32 10.94 -9.34
CA ASP A 172 -12.37 10.47 -10.24
C ASP A 172 -11.89 9.31 -11.14
N ASP A 173 -10.63 9.36 -11.60
CA ASP A 173 -10.01 8.29 -12.40
C ASP A 173 -10.03 6.94 -11.68
N ALA A 174 -9.74 6.91 -10.37
CA ALA A 174 -9.79 5.69 -9.59
C ALA A 174 -11.23 5.19 -9.40
N LEU A 175 -12.20 6.10 -9.21
CA LEU A 175 -13.62 5.74 -9.12
C LEU A 175 -14.17 5.18 -10.45
N ARG A 176 -13.68 5.67 -11.58
CA ARG A 176 -14.00 5.15 -12.92
C ARG A 176 -13.34 3.80 -13.24
N GLY A 177 -12.62 3.22 -12.29
CA GLY A 177 -12.01 1.89 -12.43
C GLY A 177 -10.71 1.89 -13.23
N TYR A 178 -9.99 3.03 -13.31
CA TYR A 178 -8.65 3.02 -13.89
C TYR A 178 -7.75 2.07 -13.09
N PRO A 179 -6.83 1.33 -13.74
CA PRO A 179 -5.97 0.39 -13.05
C PRO A 179 -5.21 1.05 -11.90
N LEU A 180 -5.31 0.50 -10.68
CA LEU A 180 -4.79 1.12 -9.47
C LEU A 180 -3.26 1.31 -9.48
N TYR A 181 -2.53 0.52 -10.28
CA TYR A 181 -1.07 0.66 -10.44
C TYR A 181 -0.65 1.97 -11.14
N LEU A 182 -1.58 2.70 -11.74
CA LEU A 182 -1.33 4.02 -12.31
C LEU A 182 -1.19 5.11 -11.23
N PHE A 183 -1.65 4.82 -10.01
CA PHE A 183 -1.50 5.69 -8.85
C PHE A 183 -0.31 5.21 -8.02
N THR A 184 0.51 6.15 -7.58
CA THR A 184 1.67 5.87 -6.72
C THR A 184 1.23 5.22 -5.41
N ILE A 185 2.16 4.52 -4.74
CA ILE A 185 1.92 3.98 -3.40
C ILE A 185 1.45 5.09 -2.44
N THR A 186 2.05 6.28 -2.51
CA THR A 186 1.69 7.41 -1.64
C THR A 186 0.27 7.92 -1.90
N GLU A 187 -0.15 8.01 -3.16
CA GLU A 187 -1.54 8.39 -3.51
C GLU A 187 -2.52 7.34 -2.98
N ARG A 188 -2.26 6.06 -3.21
CA ARG A 188 -3.12 4.96 -2.73
C ARG A 188 -3.21 4.93 -1.20
N LEU A 189 -2.11 5.22 -0.50
CA LEU A 189 -2.11 5.38 0.97
C LEU A 189 -2.93 6.58 1.44
N SER A 190 -2.92 7.69 0.70
CA SER A 190 -3.67 8.89 1.09
C SER A 190 -5.18 8.61 1.22
N TRP A 191 -5.71 7.64 0.47
CA TRP A 191 -7.12 7.25 0.50
C TRP A 191 -7.55 6.57 1.81
N THR A 192 -6.60 6.28 2.71
CA THR A 192 -6.84 5.63 4.00
C THR A 192 -6.87 6.62 5.17
N MET A 193 -6.49 7.90 4.97
CA MET A 193 -6.22 8.85 6.06
C MET A 193 -7.37 9.07 7.04
N HIS A 194 -8.63 8.92 6.60
CA HIS A 194 -9.81 9.12 7.43
C HIS A 194 -10.56 7.82 7.75
N ARG A 195 -9.89 6.68 7.55
CA ARG A 195 -10.47 5.35 7.75
C ARG A 195 -9.94 4.70 9.01
N SER A 196 -10.82 3.92 9.64
CA SER A 196 -10.58 3.21 10.89
C SER A 196 -10.96 1.73 10.76
N THR A 197 -10.31 0.89 11.54
CA THR A 197 -10.56 -0.56 11.57
C THR A 197 -10.79 -1.02 13.00
N LYS A 198 -11.49 -2.16 13.15
CA LYS A 198 -11.76 -2.74 14.47
C LYS A 198 -10.52 -3.43 15.05
N ARG A 199 -9.82 -4.21 14.23
CA ARG A 199 -8.49 -4.71 14.55
C ARG A 199 -7.45 -3.75 14.01
N GLU A 200 -6.38 -3.56 14.77
CA GLU A 200 -5.36 -2.59 14.39
C GLU A 200 -4.64 -3.01 13.10
N GLU A 201 -4.38 -4.31 12.88
CA GLU A 201 -3.67 -4.80 11.69
C GLU A 201 -4.51 -4.70 10.41
N ASP A 202 -5.83 -4.67 10.53
CA ASP A 202 -6.72 -4.49 9.38
C ASP A 202 -6.51 -3.14 8.68
N SER A 203 -5.95 -2.15 9.38
CA SER A 203 -5.55 -0.87 8.77
C SER A 203 -4.52 -1.06 7.65
N ALA A 204 -3.69 -2.11 7.76
CA ALA A 204 -2.76 -2.55 6.72
C ALA A 204 -3.38 -3.61 5.81
N TYR A 205 -4.02 -4.65 6.36
CA TYR A 205 -4.52 -5.78 5.57
C TYR A 205 -5.68 -5.42 4.62
N SER A 206 -6.43 -4.38 4.93
CA SER A 206 -7.44 -3.84 4.01
C SER A 206 -6.86 -3.26 2.71
N LEU A 207 -5.53 -3.07 2.64
CA LEU A 207 -4.81 -2.53 1.48
C LEU A 207 -4.17 -3.58 0.59
N LEU A 208 -4.25 -4.87 0.94
CA LEU A 208 -3.64 -5.95 0.14
C LEU A 208 -4.11 -5.90 -1.32
N GLY A 209 -5.41 -5.78 -1.54
CA GLY A 209 -5.98 -5.66 -2.89
C GLY A 209 -5.71 -4.32 -3.56
N ILE A 210 -5.60 -3.23 -2.79
CA ILE A 210 -5.26 -1.90 -3.31
C ILE A 210 -3.84 -1.90 -3.87
N PHE A 211 -2.92 -2.63 -3.25
CA PHE A 211 -1.54 -2.80 -3.69
C PHE A 211 -1.31 -3.99 -4.63
N ASP A 212 -2.31 -4.83 -4.84
CA ASP A 212 -2.21 -6.09 -5.60
C ASP A 212 -1.11 -7.01 -5.05
N VAL A 213 -1.13 -7.22 -3.74
CA VAL A 213 -0.17 -8.06 -3.01
C VAL A 213 -0.88 -9.16 -2.23
N HIS A 214 -0.18 -10.29 -2.07
CA HIS A 214 -0.65 -11.42 -1.28
C HIS A 214 0.40 -11.78 -0.25
N MET A 215 -0.02 -11.99 1.00
CA MET A 215 0.89 -12.33 2.09
C MET A 215 0.17 -13.03 3.26
N PRO A 216 0.91 -13.80 4.09
CA PRO A 216 0.34 -14.38 5.30
C PRO A 216 -0.12 -13.30 6.29
N LEU A 217 -1.30 -13.49 6.87
CA LEU A 217 -1.83 -12.61 7.90
C LEU A 217 -1.38 -13.07 9.29
N ILE A 218 -0.90 -12.13 10.08
CA ILE A 218 -0.45 -12.35 11.45
C ILE A 218 -1.22 -11.36 12.33
N TYR A 219 -2.35 -11.81 12.89
CA TYR A 219 -3.07 -11.03 13.90
C TYR A 219 -2.35 -11.14 15.25
N GLY A 220 -2.17 -10.02 15.93
CA GLY A 220 -1.33 -9.86 17.13
C GLY A 220 0.08 -9.34 16.84
N GLU A 221 0.43 -9.03 15.57
CA GLU A 221 1.75 -8.46 15.25
C GLU A 221 1.83 -6.94 15.46
N GLY A 222 0.68 -6.29 15.66
CA GLY A 222 0.58 -4.84 15.77
C GLY A 222 0.49 -4.14 14.42
N SER A 223 -0.22 -3.01 14.39
CA SER A 223 -0.47 -2.21 13.18
C SER A 223 0.80 -1.77 12.45
N ASP A 224 1.81 -1.27 13.17
CA ASP A 224 3.07 -0.79 12.58
C ASP A 224 3.82 -1.88 11.80
N ARG A 225 3.87 -3.11 12.34
CA ARG A 225 4.54 -4.24 11.69
C ARG A 225 3.75 -4.74 10.49
N ALA A 226 2.42 -4.85 10.63
CA ALA A 226 1.54 -5.22 9.54
C ALA A 226 1.69 -4.22 8.36
N PHE A 227 1.66 -2.91 8.64
CA PHE A 227 1.88 -1.86 7.64
C PHE A 227 3.25 -1.97 6.98
N SER A 228 4.31 -2.11 7.75
CA SER A 228 5.68 -2.25 7.23
C SER A 228 5.80 -3.41 6.24
N ARG A 229 5.21 -4.57 6.57
CA ARG A 229 5.20 -5.75 5.69
C ARG A 229 4.39 -5.50 4.41
N VAL A 230 3.18 -4.95 4.52
CA VAL A 230 2.33 -4.65 3.36
C VAL A 230 3.02 -3.67 2.41
N LEU A 231 3.62 -2.59 2.94
CA LEU A 231 4.34 -1.60 2.14
C LEU A 231 5.60 -2.19 1.49
N HIS A 232 6.34 -3.04 2.21
CA HIS A 232 7.47 -3.76 1.64
C HIS A 232 7.04 -4.58 0.42
N GLU A 233 5.96 -5.37 0.53
CA GLU A 233 5.44 -6.16 -0.59
C GLU A 233 4.96 -5.27 -1.74
N ALA A 234 4.27 -4.15 -1.45
CA ALA A 234 3.81 -3.21 -2.47
C ALA A 234 4.97 -2.63 -3.30
N VAL A 235 6.04 -2.18 -2.61
CA VAL A 235 7.25 -1.65 -3.26
C VAL A 235 7.96 -2.74 -4.07
N VAL A 236 8.08 -3.96 -3.53
CA VAL A 236 8.70 -5.08 -4.25
C VAL A 236 7.90 -5.43 -5.50
N TYR A 237 6.56 -5.44 -5.41
CA TYR A 237 5.67 -5.73 -6.52
C TYR A 237 5.79 -4.69 -7.64
N GLU A 238 5.67 -3.39 -7.32
CA GLU A 238 5.81 -2.32 -8.31
C GLU A 238 7.16 -2.38 -9.04
N ASN A 239 8.26 -2.62 -8.30
CA ASN A 239 9.59 -2.75 -8.90
C ASN A 239 9.67 -3.94 -9.87
N ARG A 240 8.99 -5.06 -9.58
CA ARG A 240 8.96 -6.23 -10.46
C ARG A 240 8.13 -5.98 -11.73
N GLN A 241 6.99 -5.32 -11.61
CA GLN A 241 6.06 -5.09 -12.72
C GLN A 241 6.51 -3.92 -13.61
N HIS A 242 6.83 -2.78 -13.01
CA HIS A 242 7.18 -1.55 -13.73
C HIS A 242 8.67 -1.42 -14.07
N GLY A 243 9.55 -2.22 -13.44
CA GLY A 243 10.96 -2.34 -13.82
C GLY A 243 11.20 -2.87 -15.25
N LYS A 244 10.17 -3.41 -15.92
CA LYS A 244 10.19 -3.81 -17.33
C LYS A 244 9.64 -2.75 -18.30
N PHE A 245 8.81 -1.82 -17.84
CA PHE A 245 8.20 -0.78 -18.68
C PHE A 245 9.26 0.17 -19.26
N PHE A 246 10.27 0.52 -18.46
CA PHE A 246 11.45 1.26 -18.91
C PHE A 246 12.34 0.49 -19.91
N ARG A 247 12.26 -0.85 -19.95
CA ARG A 247 13.00 -1.68 -20.92
C ARG A 247 12.36 -1.68 -22.30
N ILE A 248 11.05 -1.40 -22.39
CA ILE A 248 10.30 -1.24 -23.64
C ILE A 248 10.47 0.18 -24.20
N LEU A 249 10.47 1.21 -23.34
CA LEU A 249 10.87 2.58 -23.73
C LEU A 249 12.31 2.62 -24.29
N ARG A 250 13.21 1.78 -23.79
CA ARG A 250 14.58 1.63 -24.31
C ARG A 250 14.67 1.02 -25.72
N LYS A 251 13.60 0.38 -26.22
CA LYS A 251 13.49 -0.05 -27.63
C LYS A 251 12.91 1.05 -28.54
N ALA A 252 12.31 2.10 -27.98
CA ALA A 252 11.67 3.19 -28.72
C ALA A 252 12.62 4.37 -29.04
N ILE A 253 13.88 4.31 -28.60
CA ILE A 253 14.93 5.31 -28.89
C ILE A 253 15.96 4.68 -29.84
N PRO A 254 16.22 5.27 -31.03
CA PRO A 254 16.97 4.60 -32.09
C PRO A 254 18.48 4.44 -31.77
N PRO A 255 19.14 3.44 -32.37
CA PRO A 255 20.47 2.99 -32.00
C PRO A 255 21.55 3.84 -32.68
N ARG A 256 22.01 4.90 -32.03
CA ARG A 256 23.33 5.48 -32.35
C ARG A 256 24.07 5.78 -31.06
N GLY A 257 24.84 4.78 -30.60
CA GLY A 257 25.75 4.94 -29.45
C GLY A 257 26.08 3.65 -28.68
N MET A 258 25.37 2.54 -28.91
CA MET A 258 25.58 1.29 -28.16
C MET A 258 26.54 0.30 -28.84
N HIS A 259 27.82 0.67 -28.99
CA HIS A 259 28.87 -0.30 -29.39
C HIS A 259 29.92 -0.59 -28.32
N GLY A 260 29.82 -0.02 -27.11
CA GLY A 260 30.84 -0.21 -26.07
C GLY A 260 30.52 -1.14 -24.89
N LEU A 261 29.27 -1.59 -24.69
CA LEU A 261 28.83 -2.12 -23.37
C LEU A 261 28.42 -3.60 -23.35
N TYR A 262 28.91 -4.40 -24.30
CA TYR A 262 28.58 -5.83 -24.41
C TYR A 262 29.48 -6.79 -23.60
N ALA A 263 30.35 -6.30 -22.72
CA ALA A 263 31.20 -7.16 -21.90
C ALA A 263 30.98 -6.87 -20.40
N GLY A 264 29.99 -7.51 -19.79
CA GLY A 264 29.74 -7.34 -18.34
C GLY A 264 28.44 -7.92 -17.83
N ARG A 265 28.01 -9.09 -18.33
CA ARG A 265 26.92 -9.85 -17.69
C ARG A 265 27.49 -10.64 -16.52
N ARG A 266 27.25 -10.18 -15.29
CA ARG A 266 26.90 -10.97 -14.08
C ARG A 266 27.11 -10.07 -12.85
N ARG A 267 26.15 -10.14 -11.92
CA ARG A 267 26.10 -9.48 -10.59
C ARG A 267 25.69 -8.01 -10.59
N LEU A 268 24.40 -7.79 -10.33
CA LEU A 268 23.89 -6.64 -9.58
C LEU A 268 22.54 -7.07 -9.03
N ARG A 269 22.61 -7.75 -7.89
CA ARG A 269 21.47 -8.18 -7.08
C ARG A 269 21.54 -7.29 -5.83
N ILE A 270 20.41 -6.66 -5.49
CA ILE A 270 20.17 -5.85 -4.29
C ILE A 270 20.73 -4.41 -4.38
N ILE A 271 19.88 -3.49 -4.86
CA ILE A 271 19.89 -2.10 -4.41
C ILE A 271 18.50 -1.89 -3.81
N SER A 272 18.39 -1.83 -2.49
CA SER A 272 17.11 -1.54 -1.81
C SER A 272 16.67 -0.11 -2.11
N SER A 273 15.36 0.10 -2.16
CA SER A 273 14.67 1.38 -2.39
C SER A 273 15.11 2.51 -1.45
N PHE A 274 15.64 2.18 -0.27
CA PHE A 274 16.28 3.12 0.65
C PHE A 274 17.45 3.89 0.01
N TRP A 275 18.32 3.20 -0.72
CA TRP A 275 19.50 3.81 -1.35
C TRP A 275 19.14 4.72 -2.51
N THR A 276 18.09 4.36 -3.25
CA THR A 276 17.62 5.19 -4.38
C THR A 276 17.03 6.49 -3.85
N LEU A 277 16.25 6.44 -2.77
CA LEU A 277 15.70 7.64 -2.12
C LEU A 277 16.79 8.51 -1.48
N LEU A 278 17.76 7.91 -0.79
CA LEU A 278 18.87 8.62 -0.16
C LEU A 278 19.79 9.30 -1.19
N ILE A 279 20.17 8.60 -2.25
CA ILE A 279 20.99 9.16 -3.35
C ILE A 279 20.23 10.26 -4.08
N THR A 280 18.92 10.08 -4.29
CA THR A 280 18.07 11.11 -4.92
C THR A 280 17.96 12.35 -4.04
N ALA A 281 17.79 12.20 -2.72
CA ALA A 281 17.77 13.32 -1.79
C ALA A 281 19.10 14.09 -1.76
N ILE A 282 20.23 13.38 -1.72
CA ILE A 282 21.58 13.98 -1.75
C ILE A 282 21.83 14.72 -3.08
N TYR A 283 21.42 14.12 -4.20
CA TYR A 283 21.55 14.74 -5.52
C TYR A 283 20.71 16.02 -5.64
N MET A 284 19.47 16.02 -5.14
CA MET A 284 18.59 17.18 -5.14
C MET A 284 19.14 18.32 -4.28
N LEU A 285 19.70 18.01 -3.10
CA LEU A 285 20.35 18.99 -2.21
C LEU A 285 21.64 19.57 -2.80
N ALA A 286 22.47 18.75 -3.46
CA ALA A 286 23.68 19.21 -4.12
C ALA A 286 23.37 20.09 -5.35
N ARG A 287 22.30 19.77 -6.09
CA ARG A 287 21.83 20.57 -7.22
C ARG A 287 21.30 21.94 -6.77
N ALA A 288 20.56 22.01 -5.67
CA ALA A 288 20.06 23.26 -5.11
C ALA A 288 21.17 24.24 -4.70
N ASN A 289 22.37 23.71 -4.37
CA ASN A 289 23.53 24.50 -3.97
C ASN A 289 24.61 24.63 -5.07
N GLY A 290 24.26 24.40 -6.34
CA GLY A 290 25.17 24.57 -7.49
C GLY A 290 26.29 23.53 -7.61
N LYS A 291 26.29 22.49 -6.77
CA LYS A 291 27.32 21.43 -6.71
C LYS A 291 26.87 20.11 -7.35
N GLY A 292 25.74 20.08 -8.07
CA GLY A 292 25.15 18.86 -8.62
C GLY A 292 26.04 18.05 -9.57
N HIS A 293 26.98 18.70 -10.26
CA HIS A 293 27.96 18.04 -11.14
C HIS A 293 28.93 17.13 -10.37
N LYS A 294 29.34 17.53 -9.16
CA LYS A 294 30.28 16.74 -8.33
C LYS A 294 29.69 15.44 -7.81
N VAL A 295 28.37 15.37 -7.63
CA VAL A 295 27.68 14.14 -7.19
C VAL A 295 27.71 13.08 -8.29
N ILE A 296 27.55 13.50 -9.55
CA ILE A 296 27.58 12.60 -10.70
C ILE A 296 28.99 12.00 -10.88
N ASP A 297 30.04 12.81 -10.67
CA ASP A 297 31.43 12.33 -10.72
C ASP A 297 31.71 11.28 -9.63
N VAL A 298 31.23 11.50 -8.40
CA VAL A 298 31.38 10.55 -7.28
C VAL A 298 30.60 9.25 -7.53
N LEU A 299 29.39 9.33 -8.09
CA LEU A 299 28.58 8.15 -8.42
C LEU A 299 29.19 7.32 -9.56
N ASN A 300 29.87 7.97 -10.51
CA ASN A 300 30.52 7.30 -11.64
C ASN A 300 31.83 6.60 -11.25
N ILE A 301 32.55 7.08 -10.22
CA ILE A 301 33.81 6.47 -9.76
C ILE A 301 33.58 5.10 -9.10
N PHE A 302 32.37 4.83 -8.59
CA PHE A 302 32.15 3.70 -7.67
C PHE A 302 31.05 2.72 -8.11
N SER A 303 30.79 2.63 -9.43
CA SER A 303 29.90 1.61 -10.01
C SER A 303 30.35 0.16 -9.77
N ASP A 304 31.56 -0.06 -9.24
CA ASP A 304 32.21 -1.36 -9.09
C ASP A 304 32.47 -1.80 -7.63
N ILE A 305 31.92 -1.13 -6.61
CA ILE A 305 32.13 -1.49 -5.19
C ILE A 305 31.00 -2.38 -4.63
N GLU A 306 31.37 -3.51 -4.00
CA GLU A 306 30.43 -4.37 -3.24
C GLU A 306 29.99 -3.70 -1.91
N VAL A 307 28.70 -3.86 -1.59
CA VAL A 307 27.87 -3.12 -0.60
C VAL A 307 28.27 -3.31 0.88
N VAL A 308 29.47 -3.80 1.19
CA VAL A 308 29.87 -4.11 2.58
C VAL A 308 30.49 -2.91 3.32
N ASP A 309 30.90 -1.84 2.63
CA ASP A 309 31.55 -0.66 3.23
C ASP A 309 30.69 0.62 3.16
N VAL A 310 29.41 0.49 3.52
CA VAL A 310 28.38 1.55 3.46
C VAL A 310 28.75 2.80 4.28
N GLY A 311 29.43 2.63 5.42
CA GLY A 311 29.90 3.76 6.23
C GLY A 311 30.97 4.60 5.52
N ARG A 312 31.85 3.96 4.73
CA ARG A 312 32.88 4.64 3.94
C ARG A 312 32.28 5.37 2.74
N PHE A 313 31.23 4.80 2.13
CA PHE A 313 30.48 5.44 1.04
C PHE A 313 29.85 6.77 1.46
N PHE A 314 29.16 6.78 2.61
CA PHE A 314 28.53 8.00 3.13
C PHE A 314 29.58 9.06 3.50
N LEU A 315 30.68 8.63 4.11
CA LEU A 315 31.79 9.50 4.49
C LEU A 315 32.46 10.15 3.26
N CYS A 316 32.69 9.39 2.18
CA CYS A 316 33.26 9.90 0.93
C CYS A 316 32.35 10.94 0.26
N ILE A 317 31.03 10.77 0.29
CA ILE A 317 30.07 11.75 -0.25
C ILE A 317 30.12 13.04 0.56
N LEU A 318 30.09 12.94 1.89
CA LEU A 318 30.13 14.11 2.78
C LEU A 318 31.44 14.90 2.65
N ILE A 319 32.57 14.21 2.47
CA ILE A 319 33.87 14.84 2.22
C ILE A 319 33.90 15.51 0.84
N ASN A 320 33.48 14.84 -0.24
CA ASN A 320 33.52 15.39 -1.60
C ASN A 320 32.56 16.57 -1.81
N LEU A 321 31.50 16.66 -1.01
CA LEU A 321 30.59 17.80 -0.99
C LEU A 321 31.08 18.98 -0.12
N ASN A 322 32.22 18.82 0.57
CA ASN A 322 32.75 19.71 1.61
C ASN A 322 31.76 19.93 2.76
N LEU A 323 30.99 18.91 3.14
CA LEU A 323 30.09 18.98 4.31
C LEU A 323 30.83 18.61 5.60
N ILE A 324 31.90 17.82 5.47
CA ILE A 324 32.79 17.41 6.55
C ILE A 324 34.25 17.54 6.09
N THR A 325 35.14 18.00 6.97
CA THR A 325 36.60 17.98 6.76
C THR A 325 37.26 16.92 7.64
N VAL A 326 38.22 16.20 7.07
CA VAL A 326 39.00 15.19 7.77
C VAL A 326 40.35 15.77 8.17
N MET A 327 40.71 15.65 9.45
CA MET A 327 42.06 15.97 9.91
C MET A 327 42.75 14.70 10.43
N ARG A 328 44.03 14.53 10.07
CA ARG A 328 44.90 13.47 10.60
C ARG A 328 45.61 14.00 11.85
N PRO A 329 45.39 13.46 13.05
CA PRO A 329 46.16 13.77 14.23
C PRO A 329 47.62 13.37 14.01
N SER A 330 48.54 14.18 14.51
CA SER A 330 49.98 14.03 14.28
C SER A 330 50.63 12.79 14.91
N ASN A 331 49.89 11.92 15.62
CA ASN A 331 50.52 10.80 16.33
C ASN A 331 49.70 9.50 16.50
N ARG A 332 48.62 9.27 15.74
CA ARG A 332 47.93 7.96 15.67
C ARG A 332 47.26 7.75 14.32
N ASP A 333 47.08 6.49 13.92
CA ASP A 333 46.33 6.05 12.72
C ASP A 333 44.80 6.29 12.81
N GLU A 334 44.38 7.31 13.56
CA GLU A 334 42.98 7.69 13.75
C GLU A 334 42.68 8.96 12.93
N TYR A 335 41.46 9.13 12.42
CA TYR A 335 41.03 10.34 11.73
C TYR A 335 39.90 11.01 12.50
N ILE A 336 39.89 12.35 12.55
CA ILE A 336 38.83 13.14 13.20
C ILE A 336 38.05 13.92 12.14
N PHE A 337 36.73 13.92 12.24
CA PHE A 337 35.80 14.51 11.28
C PHE A 337 35.11 15.75 11.88
N TYR A 338 35.16 16.89 11.19
CA TYR A 338 34.50 18.13 11.60
C TYR A 338 33.46 18.59 10.58
N GLN A 339 32.25 18.88 11.04
CA GLN A 339 31.15 19.37 10.20
C GLN A 339 31.30 20.87 9.91
N GLN A 340 31.11 21.27 8.64
CA GLN A 340 31.31 22.65 8.21
C GLN A 340 30.02 23.47 8.06
N ASP A 341 28.86 22.83 7.83
CA ASP A 341 27.61 23.54 7.50
C ASP A 341 26.41 22.91 8.23
N THR A 342 25.80 23.66 9.15
CA THR A 342 24.72 23.19 10.03
C THR A 342 23.32 23.47 9.47
N ALA A 343 23.18 24.45 8.57
CA ALA A 343 21.88 24.83 7.99
C ALA A 343 21.32 23.73 7.06
N LEU A 344 22.20 22.99 6.38
CA LEU A 344 21.83 21.95 5.42
C LEU A 344 21.22 20.70 6.09
N LEU A 345 21.58 20.43 7.34
CA LEU A 345 21.08 19.30 8.13
C LEU A 345 19.74 19.60 8.82
N GLN A 346 19.45 20.88 9.11
CA GLN A 346 18.17 21.32 9.66
C GLN A 346 17.01 21.25 8.63
N ALA A 347 17.33 21.12 7.35
CA ALA A 347 16.34 21.00 6.27
C ALA A 347 15.84 19.56 6.05
N LEU A 348 16.37 18.56 6.76
CA LEU A 348 15.92 17.17 6.66
C LEU A 348 14.68 16.94 7.55
N PRO A 349 13.62 16.26 7.06
CA PRO A 349 12.40 16.03 7.82
C PRO A 349 12.64 15.27 9.15
N GLY A 350 11.87 15.62 10.19
CA GLY A 350 12.02 15.19 11.59
C GLY A 350 12.15 13.68 11.86
N TYR A 351 11.70 12.81 10.94
CA TYR A 351 11.76 11.35 11.11
C TYR A 351 13.16 10.75 10.98
N TYR A 352 14.15 11.53 10.52
CA TYR A 352 15.55 11.09 10.45
C TYR A 352 16.36 11.42 11.70
N TYR A 353 15.83 12.24 12.62
CA TYR A 353 16.57 12.74 13.78
C TYR A 353 16.90 11.66 14.82
N GLU A 354 16.00 10.70 15.06
CA GLU A 354 16.19 9.74 16.16
C GLU A 354 17.28 8.68 15.89
N TRP A 355 17.65 8.46 14.63
CA TRP A 355 18.76 7.56 14.26
C TRP A 355 20.06 8.32 13.92
N PHE A 356 19.99 9.62 13.62
CA PHE A 356 21.17 10.47 13.40
C PHE A 356 21.90 10.82 14.70
N ILE A 357 21.20 10.86 15.83
CA ILE A 357 21.80 11.07 17.16
C ILE A 357 22.78 9.93 17.53
N PHE A 358 22.64 8.74 16.94
CA PHE A 358 23.56 7.63 17.16
C PHE A 358 24.96 7.86 16.56
N ILE A 359 25.09 8.70 15.51
CA ILE A 359 26.36 9.05 14.89
C ILE A 359 26.96 10.34 15.51
N LEU A 360 26.12 11.22 16.05
CA LEU A 360 26.53 12.53 16.58
C LEU A 360 27.03 12.52 18.04
N PHE A 361 26.80 11.45 18.81
CA PHE A 361 27.19 11.40 20.23
C PHE A 361 28.37 10.49 20.56
N PHE A 362 28.84 9.69 19.61
CA PHE A 362 30.08 8.95 19.79
C PHE A 362 31.17 9.59 18.94
N ASP A 363 32.26 9.93 19.60
CA ASP A 363 33.57 10.18 19.04
C ASP A 363 34.04 8.88 18.35
N VAL A 364 33.43 8.55 17.20
CA VAL A 364 33.63 7.27 16.53
C VAL A 364 35.00 7.30 15.85
N LYS A 365 35.99 6.80 16.58
CA LYS A 365 37.31 6.44 16.08
C LYS A 365 37.17 5.20 15.19
N LEU A 366 37.14 5.41 13.88
CA LEU A 366 37.16 4.32 12.89
C LEU A 366 38.57 4.18 12.30
N PRO A 367 39.22 3.01 12.41
CA PRO A 367 40.45 2.75 11.68
C PRO A 367 40.12 2.57 10.20
N LEU A 368 40.57 3.49 9.37
CA LEU A 368 40.38 3.49 7.92
C LEU A 368 41.74 3.27 7.25
N GLN A 369 41.99 2.05 6.76
CA GLN A 369 43.05 1.80 5.78
C GLN A 369 42.48 2.08 4.38
N LEU A 370 43.01 3.11 3.72
CA LEU A 370 42.69 3.42 2.32
C LEU A 370 43.39 2.39 1.40
N PRO A 371 42.71 1.87 0.36
CA PRO A 371 43.36 0.98 -0.60
C PRO A 371 44.25 1.83 -1.51
N GLY A 372 45.53 1.93 -1.14
CA GLY A 372 46.45 2.82 -1.86
C GLY A 372 47.93 2.66 -1.53
N ASP A 373 48.37 1.62 -0.81
CA ASP A 373 49.79 1.31 -0.67
C ASP A 373 50.15 0.14 -1.59
N LYS A 374 50.14 0.39 -2.89
CA LYS A 374 51.04 -0.33 -3.79
C LYS A 374 52.26 0.55 -3.93
N GLU A 375 53.34 0.12 -3.28
CA GLU A 375 54.70 0.62 -3.51
C GLU A 375 54.94 0.81 -5.01
N ILE A 376 55.05 2.07 -5.43
CA ILE A 376 55.72 2.39 -6.68
C ILE A 376 57.20 2.17 -6.37
N SER A 377 57.70 0.99 -6.74
CA SER A 377 59.12 0.76 -6.90
C SER A 377 59.63 1.64 -8.05
N GLY A 378 60.07 2.84 -7.68
CA GLY A 378 60.89 3.71 -8.51
C GLY A 378 62.34 3.62 -8.04
N GLY A 379 63.19 2.95 -8.82
CA GLY A 379 64.61 2.86 -8.56
C GLY A 379 65.40 4.12 -8.95
N THR A 380 66.68 4.07 -8.60
CA THR A 380 67.79 5.02 -8.88
C THR A 380 67.79 6.27 -8.00
N ILE A 381 68.83 6.58 -7.18
CA ILE A 381 70.27 6.29 -7.23
C ILE A 381 70.75 5.69 -5.90
#